data_AF-A0A6V7V738-F1
#
_entry.id   AF-A0A6V7V738-F1
#
_cell.length_a   1.000
_cell.length_b   1.000
_cell.length_c   1.000
_cell.angle_alpha   90.00
_cell.angle_beta   90.00
_cell.angle_gamma   90.00
#
_symmetry.space_group_name_H-M   'P 1'
#
loop_
_entity.id
_entity.type
_entity.pdbx_description
1 polymer ?
#
loop_
_entity_poly.entity_id
_entity_poly.type
_entity_poly.pdbx_seq_one_letter_code
_entity_poly.pdbx_strand_id
1 'polypeptide(L)'
;MAERHPNEPFLPDTYYISRYQVWGSATFHKCYSHRYKSGSCIFGVKDIPYLLKRPELVQHKMYLSFQPAAYFCLWKTIHERALDWRNQKEFKATAYSELPTVKHVREGNEHFYDDKCLLSLW
;
A
#
# COMPACT_ATOMS: atom_id res chain seq x y z
N MET A 1 -3.31 -15.28 -5.64
CA MET A 1 -4.05 -14.66 -4.51
C MET A 1 -5.36 -14.16 -5.08
N ALA A 2 -6.48 -14.63 -4.54
CA ALA A 2 -7.81 -14.42 -5.13
C ALA A 2 -8.18 -12.93 -5.21
N GLU A 3 -8.86 -12.53 -6.29
CA GLU A 3 -9.39 -11.17 -6.45
C GLU A 3 -10.39 -10.85 -5.33
N ARG A 4 -10.21 -9.72 -4.64
CA ARG A 4 -11.12 -9.23 -3.59
C ARG A 4 -12.33 -8.55 -4.23
N HIS A 5 -13.53 -8.88 -3.76
CA HIS A 5 -14.73 -8.11 -4.10
C HIS A 5 -14.58 -6.64 -3.63
N PRO A 6 -15.05 -5.65 -4.41
CA PRO A 6 -14.81 -4.22 -4.13
C PRO A 6 -15.41 -3.70 -2.81
N ASN A 7 -16.25 -4.49 -2.14
CA ASN A 7 -16.97 -4.11 -0.92
C ASN A 7 -16.57 -4.91 0.33
N GLU A 8 -15.55 -5.79 0.25
CA GLU A 8 -15.10 -6.56 1.41
C GLU A 8 -14.08 -5.75 2.23
N PRO A 9 -14.33 -5.47 3.54
CA PRO A 9 -13.42 -4.69 4.37
C PRO A 9 -12.04 -5.34 4.41
N PHE A 10 -10.99 -4.52 4.32
CA PHE A 10 -9.61 -4.97 4.40
C PHE A 10 -9.39 -5.71 5.72
N LEU A 11 -9.13 -7.02 5.65
CA LEU A 11 -8.77 -7.87 6.79
C LEU A 11 -7.23 -7.96 6.85
N PRO A 12 -6.57 -7.26 7.79
CA PRO A 12 -5.11 -7.19 7.89
C PRO A 12 -4.47 -8.49 8.39
N ASP A 13 -5.27 -9.40 8.96
CA ASP A 13 -4.81 -10.60 9.68
C ASP A 13 -4.01 -11.63 8.84
N THR A 14 -3.85 -11.44 7.54
CA THR A 14 -3.12 -12.40 6.66
C THR A 14 -2.22 -11.76 5.59
N TYR A 15 -2.18 -10.43 5.47
CA TYR A 15 -1.62 -9.78 4.27
C TYR A 15 -0.39 -8.90 4.52
N TYR A 16 0.61 -9.05 3.65
CA TYR A 16 1.76 -8.17 3.53
C TYR A 16 1.35 -6.81 2.97
N ILE A 17 1.11 -5.84 3.85
CA ILE A 17 0.55 -4.52 3.49
C ILE A 17 1.56 -3.51 2.97
N SER A 18 2.86 -3.80 3.11
CA SER A 18 3.89 -2.82 2.80
C SER A 18 4.01 -2.57 1.30
N ARG A 19 3.67 -3.57 0.46
CA ARG A 19 3.87 -3.48 -0.99
C ARG A 19 2.81 -4.21 -1.82
N TYR A 20 2.20 -3.49 -2.75
CA TYR A 20 1.43 -4.08 -3.84
C TYR A 20 2.30 -4.34 -5.06
N GLN A 21 2.27 -5.57 -5.58
CA GLN A 21 2.99 -5.95 -6.80
C GLN A 21 2.19 -6.97 -7.61
N VAL A 22 2.29 -6.88 -8.94
CA VAL A 22 1.69 -7.84 -9.87
C VAL A 22 2.78 -8.55 -10.66
N TRP A 23 2.76 -9.88 -10.65
CA TRP A 23 3.65 -10.72 -11.43
C TRP A 23 2.96 -11.18 -12.73
N GLY A 24 3.72 -11.24 -13.83
CA GLY A 24 3.19 -11.55 -15.16
C GLY A 24 2.71 -12.99 -15.35
N SER A 25 3.04 -13.91 -14.43
CA SER A 25 2.48 -15.28 -14.42
C SER A 25 1.07 -15.35 -13.83
N ALA A 26 0.56 -14.23 -13.30
CA ALA A 26 -0.63 -14.24 -12.48
C ALA A 26 -1.86 -13.95 -13.35
N THR A 27 -2.49 -15.03 -13.85
CA THR A 27 -3.63 -15.06 -14.79
C THR A 27 -4.84 -14.19 -14.38
N PHE A 28 -4.93 -13.83 -13.10
CA PHE A 28 -6.05 -13.08 -12.51
C PHE A 28 -5.69 -11.65 -12.08
N HIS A 29 -4.51 -11.12 -12.42
CA HIS A 29 -4.10 -9.80 -11.96
C HIS A 29 -4.08 -8.75 -13.08
N LYS A 30 -4.73 -7.63 -12.81
CA LYS A 30 -4.92 -6.53 -13.75
C LYS A 30 -3.68 -5.63 -13.76
N CYS A 31 -2.87 -5.77 -14.81
CA CYS A 31 -1.83 -4.81 -15.21
C CYS A 31 -2.36 -4.06 -16.44
N TYR A 32 -3.08 -2.96 -16.23
CA TYR A 32 -3.77 -2.24 -17.30
C TYR A 32 -2.82 -1.47 -18.23
N SER A 33 -1.59 -1.22 -17.78
CA SER A 33 -0.52 -0.70 -18.64
C SER A 33 -0.04 -1.70 -19.69
N HIS A 34 -0.30 -3.00 -19.48
CA HIS A 34 0.25 -4.12 -20.24
C HIS A 34 1.79 -4.15 -20.34
N ARG A 35 2.50 -3.47 -19.44
CA ARG A 35 3.97 -3.45 -19.43
C ARG A 35 4.52 -4.23 -18.26
N TYR A 36 5.54 -5.02 -18.56
CA TYR A 36 6.28 -5.80 -17.58
C TYR A 36 7.77 -5.59 -17.74
N LYS A 37 8.50 -5.62 -16.63
CA LYS A 37 9.97 -5.67 -16.63
C LYS A 37 10.40 -6.60 -15.52
N SER A 38 11.32 -7.53 -15.82
CA SER A 38 11.75 -8.55 -14.85
C SER A 38 10.57 -9.34 -14.26
N GLY A 39 9.57 -9.67 -15.09
CA GLY A 39 8.40 -10.45 -14.68
C GLY A 39 7.36 -9.71 -13.83
N SER A 40 7.56 -8.44 -13.46
CA SER A 40 6.58 -7.67 -12.69
C SER A 40 5.97 -6.51 -13.49
N CYS A 41 4.70 -6.19 -13.23
CA CYS A 41 3.97 -5.11 -13.88
C CYS A 41 4.63 -3.75 -13.60
N ILE A 42 4.68 -2.90 -14.63
CA ILE A 42 5.01 -1.49 -14.51
C ILE A 42 3.68 -0.73 -14.60
N PHE A 43 3.23 -0.12 -13.51
CA PHE A 43 1.97 0.60 -13.49
C PHE A 43 2.02 1.86 -14.36
N GLY A 44 0.93 2.08 -15.08
CA GLY A 44 0.71 3.24 -15.94
C GLY A 44 -0.53 4.03 -15.52
N VAL A 45 -0.95 4.97 -16.37
CA VAL A 45 -2.04 5.92 -16.06
C VAL A 45 -3.37 5.19 -15.82
N LYS A 46 -3.64 4.12 -16.57
CA LYS A 46 -4.87 3.33 -16.43
C LYS A 46 -4.93 2.52 -15.12
N ASP A 47 -3.79 2.28 -14.48
CA ASP A 47 -3.74 1.56 -13.21
C ASP A 47 -4.08 2.45 -12.00
N ILE A 48 -4.02 3.78 -12.15
CA ILE A 48 -4.17 4.74 -11.04
C ILE A 48 -5.50 4.60 -10.29
N PRO A 49 -6.69 4.54 -10.93
CA PRO A 49 -7.95 4.39 -10.22
C PRO A 49 -8.05 3.10 -9.40
N TYR A 50 -7.33 2.06 -9.82
CA TYR A 50 -7.23 0.81 -9.10
C TYR A 50 -6.27 0.94 -7.92
N LEU A 51 -5.07 1.48 -8.14
CA LEU A 51 -4.06 1.70 -7.10
C LEU A 51 -4.56 2.60 -5.97
N LEU A 52 -5.36 3.63 -6.27
CA LEU A 52 -5.89 4.56 -5.26
C LEU A 52 -6.89 3.92 -4.27
N LYS A 53 -7.40 2.72 -4.57
CA LYS A 53 -8.33 1.94 -3.72
C LYS A 53 -7.61 0.84 -2.94
N ARG A 54 -6.32 0.66 -3.19
CA ARG A 54 -5.53 -0.39 -2.57
C ARG A 54 -5.14 0.00 -1.15
N PRO A 55 -5.17 -0.95 -0.20
CA PRO A 55 -4.76 -0.72 1.19
C PRO A 55 -3.23 -0.71 1.37
N GLU A 56 -2.46 -1.18 0.39
CA GLU A 56 -1.01 -1.27 0.52
C GLU A 56 -0.32 0.10 0.50
N LEU A 57 0.76 0.23 1.27
CA LEU A 57 1.48 1.50 1.47
C LEU A 57 2.29 1.95 0.25
N VAL A 58 2.88 1.00 -0.47
CA VAL A 58 3.76 1.27 -1.61
C VAL A 58 3.37 0.38 -2.79
N GLN A 59 3.34 0.94 -3.99
CA GLN A 59 3.18 0.20 -5.23
C GLN A 59 4.53 -0.11 -5.90
N HIS A 60 4.74 -1.37 -6.27
CA HIS A 60 5.88 -1.81 -7.07
C HIS A 60 5.38 -2.29 -8.44
N LYS A 61 5.68 -1.61 -9.55
CA LYS A 61 6.62 -0.48 -9.72
C LYS A 61 6.14 0.52 -10.77
N MET A 62 6.74 1.71 -10.76
CA MET A 62 6.58 2.75 -11.77
C MET A 62 7.96 3.20 -12.24
N TYR A 63 8.05 3.67 -13.49
CA TYR A 63 9.29 4.25 -14.02
C TYR A 63 8.97 5.61 -14.63
N LEU A 64 9.80 6.62 -14.37
CA LEU A 64 9.65 7.92 -15.03
C LEU A 64 9.87 7.83 -16.55
N SER A 65 10.61 6.83 -17.01
CA SER A 65 10.79 6.51 -18.43
C SER A 65 9.57 5.84 -19.09
N PHE A 66 8.52 5.51 -18.32
CA PHE A 66 7.30 4.90 -18.83
C PHE A 66 6.07 5.52 -18.18
N GLN A 67 5.33 6.32 -18.96
CA GLN A 67 4.13 7.04 -18.51
C GLN A 67 4.34 7.80 -17.18
N PRO A 68 5.25 8.80 -17.14
CA PRO A 68 5.55 9.56 -15.92
C PRO A 68 4.31 10.25 -15.32
N ALA A 69 3.31 10.57 -16.15
CA ALA A 69 2.01 11.06 -15.70
C ALA A 69 1.35 10.15 -14.66
N ALA A 70 1.55 8.83 -14.72
CA ALA A 70 1.02 7.89 -13.73
C ALA A 70 1.57 8.20 -12.32
N TYR A 71 2.89 8.38 -12.20
CA TYR A 71 3.54 8.74 -10.95
C TYR A 71 3.05 10.10 -10.44
N PHE A 72 3.04 11.11 -11.29
CA PHE A 72 2.62 12.47 -10.90
C PHE A 72 1.15 12.55 -10.52
N CYS A 73 0.26 11.85 -11.22
CA CYS A 73 -1.16 11.77 -10.85
C CYS A 73 -1.34 11.12 -9.48
N LEU A 74 -0.69 9.98 -9.24
CA LEU A 74 -0.76 9.30 -7.94
C LEU A 74 -0.25 10.20 -6.81
N TRP A 75 0.93 10.80 -7.01
CA TRP A 75 1.55 11.69 -6.05
C TRP A 75 0.66 12.91 -5.75
N LYS A 76 0.17 13.59 -6.77
CA LYS A 76 -0.72 14.76 -6.61
C LYS A 76 -1.96 14.38 -5.81
N THR A 77 -2.63 13.28 -6.17
CA THR A 77 -3.84 12.85 -5.46
C THR A 77 -3.56 12.48 -4.01
N ILE A 78 -2.46 11.79 -3.71
CA ILE A 78 -2.09 11.46 -2.32
C ILE A 78 -1.72 12.74 -1.54
N HIS A 79 -0.99 13.65 -2.16
CA HIS A 79 -0.59 14.91 -1.55
C HIS A 79 -1.81 15.79 -1.23
N GLU A 80 -2.77 15.91 -2.14
CA GLU A 80 -4.03 16.62 -1.91
C GLU A 80 -4.84 15.98 -0.77
N ARG A 81 -4.91 14.64 -0.69
CA ARG A 81 -5.54 13.92 0.44
C ARG A 81 -4.85 14.21 1.77
N ALA A 82 -3.52 14.29 1.77
CA ALA A 82 -2.76 14.59 2.98
C ALA A 82 -3.00 16.03 3.46
N LEU A 83 -3.21 16.97 2.54
CA LEU A 83 -3.47 18.38 2.88
C LEU A 83 -4.94 18.70 3.17
N ASP A 84 -5.88 17.82 2.80
CA ASP A 84 -7.32 18.01 3.04
C ASP A 84 -7.70 17.75 4.51
N TRP A 85 -7.25 18.64 5.40
CA TRP A 85 -7.51 18.61 6.84
C TRP A 85 -9.00 18.58 7.22
N ARG A 86 -9.90 19.04 6.34
CA ARG A 86 -11.35 19.03 6.57
C ARG A 86 -11.97 17.65 6.43
N ASN A 87 -11.38 16.79 5.58
CA ASN A 87 -11.84 15.42 5.36
C ASN A 87 -10.80 14.39 5.81
N GLN A 88 -9.80 14.81 6.59
CA GLN A 88 -8.86 13.89 7.23
C GLN A 88 -9.62 12.97 8.16
N LYS A 89 -9.90 11.75 7.69
CA LYS A 89 -10.24 10.64 8.57
C LYS A 89 -9.02 10.45 9.46
N GLU A 90 -9.23 10.49 10.76
CA GLU A 90 -8.19 10.20 11.75
C GLU A 90 -7.46 8.92 11.33
N PHE A 91 -6.12 9.00 11.26
CA PHE A 91 -5.32 7.84 10.97
C PHE A 91 -5.44 6.87 12.15
N LYS A 92 -6.30 5.85 11.99
CA LYS A 92 -6.46 4.80 13.00
C LYS A 92 -5.32 3.81 12.86
N ALA A 93 -4.26 4.05 13.64
CA ALA A 93 -3.12 3.13 13.75
C ALA A 93 -3.52 1.74 14.28
N THR A 94 -4.72 1.59 14.86
CA THR A 94 -5.23 0.32 15.40
C THR A 94 -5.24 -0.80 14.36
N ALA A 95 -5.68 -0.52 13.14
CA ALA A 95 -5.69 -1.51 12.05
C ALA A 95 -4.30 -2.03 11.68
N TYR A 96 -3.26 -1.20 11.86
CA TYR A 96 -1.86 -1.58 11.65
C TYR A 96 -1.28 -2.32 12.86
N SER A 97 -1.69 -1.92 14.07
CA SER A 97 -1.28 -2.60 15.31
C SER A 97 -1.79 -4.02 15.41
N GLU A 98 -2.87 -4.33 14.68
CA GLU A 98 -3.48 -5.65 14.65
C GLU A 98 -2.85 -6.61 13.64
N LEU A 99 -1.86 -6.17 12.85
CA LEU A 99 -1.15 -7.04 11.93
C LEU A 99 -0.48 -8.19 12.70
N PRO A 100 -0.53 -9.44 12.21
CA PRO A 100 0.02 -10.61 12.92
C PRO A 100 1.49 -10.44 13.29
N THR A 101 2.28 -9.82 12.40
CA THR A 101 3.69 -9.52 12.62
C THR A 101 3.94 -8.49 13.72
N VAL A 102 2.97 -7.61 13.99
CA VAL A 102 3.06 -6.60 15.07
C VAL A 102 2.53 -7.18 16.37
N LYS A 103 1.42 -7.92 16.33
CA LYS A 103 0.83 -8.60 17.50
C LYS A 103 1.82 -9.55 18.19
N HIS A 104 2.53 -10.38 17.41
CA HIS A 104 3.54 -11.30 17.96
C HIS A 104 4.69 -10.59 18.70
N VAL A 105 5.06 -9.37 18.28
CA VAL A 105 6.09 -8.59 18.97
C VAL A 105 5.58 -8.05 20.31
N ARG A 106 4.27 -7.78 20.46
CA ARG A 106 3.68 -7.32 21.72
C ARG A 106 3.54 -8.43 22.75
N GLU A 107 3.12 -9.63 22.34
CA GLU A 107 2.99 -10.79 23.24
C GLU A 107 4.34 -11.38 23.66
N GLY A 108 5.40 -11.20 22.86
CA GLY A 108 6.75 -11.66 23.17
C GLY A 108 7.64 -10.69 23.94
N ASN A 109 7.21 -9.44 24.17
CA ASN A 109 8.08 -8.38 24.70
C ASN A 109 7.40 -7.48 25.76
N GLU A 110 7.11 -8.03 26.95
CA GLU A 110 7.02 -7.17 28.15
C GLU A 110 8.39 -6.58 28.56
N HIS A 111 9.49 -6.95 27.88
CA HIS A 111 10.85 -6.53 28.23
C HIS A 111 11.68 -5.86 27.10
N PHE A 112 11.12 -5.56 25.92
CA PHE A 112 11.94 -5.06 24.80
C PHE A 112 11.39 -3.83 24.04
N TYR A 113 10.25 -3.27 24.44
CA TYR A 113 9.88 -1.92 24.02
C TYR A 113 10.51 -0.91 24.98
N ASP A 114 11.82 -0.67 24.81
CA ASP A 114 12.45 0.53 25.35
C ASP A 114 11.88 1.73 24.57
N ASP A 115 11.34 2.71 25.30
CA ASP A 115 10.57 3.90 24.86
C ASP A 115 11.33 4.86 23.93
N LYS A 116 12.37 4.41 23.24
CA LYS A 116 13.29 5.24 22.45
C LYS A 116 12.91 5.38 20.98
N CYS A 117 12.05 4.52 20.43
CA CYS A 117 11.65 4.64 19.01
C CYS A 117 10.51 5.65 18.75
N LEU A 118 9.77 6.07 19.78
CA LEU A 118 8.68 7.06 19.62
C LEU A 118 9.13 8.51 19.80
N LEU A 119 10.36 8.75 20.29
CA LEU A 119 10.90 10.09 20.54
C LEU A 119 11.88 10.60 19.47
N SER A 120 12.15 9.84 18.40
CA SER A 120 13.08 10.26 17.35
C SER A 120 12.41 10.85 16.10
N LEU A 121 11.18 11.35 16.22
CA LEU A 121 10.43 12.00 15.11
C LEU A 121 9.92 13.41 15.46
N TRP A 122 10.62 14.11 16.37
CA TRP A 122 10.57 15.55 16.52
C TRP A 122 11.99 16.10 16.70
#